data_AF-A0A0D1LAK8-F1
#
_entry.id   AF-A0A0D1LAK8-F1
#
_cell.length_a   1.000
_cell.length_b   1.000
_cell.length_c   1.000
_cell.angle_alpha   90.00
_cell.angle_beta   90.00
_cell.angle_gamma   90.00
#
_symmetry.space_group_name_H-M   'P 1'
#
loop_
_entity.id
_entity.type
_entity.pdbx_description
1 polymer ?
#
loop_
_entity_poly.entity_id
_entity_poly.type
_entity_poly.pdbx_seq_one_letter_code
_entity_poly.pdbx_strand_id
1 'polypeptide(L)'
;MDRIAERAGVAKSVSYKIFGSQAELQLALMERAQHVTSERVTNAIHAATEIDTIPGAVAAALHTYLESVANEPEISRLVLLPIEGAPSNVLSAIRDGREQVRRQIESALEHQLARIGADDIDVELIAHLTRDTAEALARLLLEHPETFTPERLMHSIHAIAENVGRAAGRQE
;
A
#
# COMPACT_ATOMS: atom_id res chain seq x y z
N MET A 1 20.77 -9.83 16.62
CA MET A 1 20.21 -9.21 17.85
C MET A 1 21.11 -8.13 18.43
N ASP A 2 22.40 -8.40 18.67
CA ASP A 2 23.30 -7.47 19.38
C ASP A 2 23.38 -6.07 18.75
N ARG A 3 23.61 -5.99 17.44
CA ARG A 3 23.62 -4.71 16.71
C ARG A 3 22.28 -3.97 16.74
N ILE A 4 21.17 -4.71 16.87
CA ILE A 4 19.82 -4.12 16.95
C ILE A 4 19.64 -3.51 18.34
N ALA A 5 20.03 -4.23 19.39
CA ALA A 5 19.97 -3.75 20.77
C ALA A 5 20.82 -2.49 20.98
N GLU A 6 22.05 -2.50 20.48
CA GLU A 6 22.97 -1.36 20.50
C GLU A 6 22.36 -0.14 19.80
N ARG A 7 21.85 -0.31 18.57
CA ARG A 7 21.24 0.78 17.80
C ARG A 7 19.94 1.31 18.41
N ALA A 8 19.19 0.45 19.10
CA ALA A 8 17.98 0.83 19.81
C ALA A 8 18.27 1.41 21.21
N GLY A 9 19.53 1.46 21.66
CA GLY A 9 19.91 1.97 22.98
C GLY A 9 19.41 1.11 24.14
N VAL A 10 19.16 -0.19 23.90
CA VAL A 10 18.65 -1.13 24.91
C VAL A 10 19.68 -2.21 25.22
N ALA A 11 19.66 -2.72 26.45
CA ALA A 11 20.53 -3.83 26.83
C ALA A 11 20.18 -5.10 26.03
N LYS A 12 21.20 -5.86 25.62
CA LYS A 12 21.04 -7.14 24.91
C LYS A 12 20.06 -8.08 25.63
N SER A 13 20.17 -8.20 26.95
CA SER A 13 19.28 -9.03 27.76
C SER A 13 17.81 -8.64 27.64
N VAL A 14 17.50 -7.36 27.46
CA VAL A 14 16.13 -6.87 27.26
C VAL A 14 15.61 -7.28 25.89
N SER A 15 16.39 -7.11 24.81
CA SER A 15 15.96 -7.54 23.47
C SER A 15 15.71 -9.04 23.39
N TYR A 16 16.58 -9.85 24.01
CA TYR A 16 16.39 -11.31 24.09
C TYR A 16 15.22 -11.69 25.00
N LYS A 17 14.93 -10.93 26.07
CA LYS A 17 13.76 -11.18 26.92
C LYS A 17 12.44 -10.88 26.20
N ILE A 18 12.39 -9.85 25.35
CA ILE A 18 11.17 -9.46 24.62
C ILE A 18 10.93 -10.38 23.43
N PHE A 19 11.95 -10.61 22.61
CA PHE A 19 11.77 -11.29 21.33
C PHE A 19 12.29 -12.73 21.32
N GLY A 20 13.08 -13.19 22.30
CA GLY A 20 13.66 -14.54 22.32
C GLY A 20 14.84 -14.70 21.35
N SER A 21 14.64 -14.40 20.07
CA SER A 21 15.62 -14.61 19.00
C SER A 21 15.53 -13.55 17.90
N GLN A 22 16.50 -13.58 16.97
CA GLN A 22 16.45 -12.73 15.79
C GLN A 22 15.30 -13.10 14.85
N ALA A 23 14.98 -14.39 14.73
CA ALA A 23 13.90 -14.85 13.87
C ALA A 23 12.52 -14.39 14.39
N GLU A 24 12.31 -14.46 15.70
CA GLU A 24 11.09 -13.96 16.35
C GLU A 24 10.99 -12.43 16.28
N LEU A 25 12.10 -11.69 16.41
CA LEU A 25 12.10 -10.25 16.16
C LEU A 25 11.71 -9.92 14.71
N GLN A 26 12.24 -10.65 13.73
CA GLN A 26 11.89 -10.48 12.32
C GLN A 26 10.41 -10.78 12.06
N LEU A 27 9.88 -11.84 12.69
CA LEU A 27 8.46 -12.18 12.61
C LEU A 27 7.59 -11.04 13.17
N ALA A 28 7.89 -10.57 14.38
CA ALA A 28 7.17 -9.46 15.01
C ALA A 28 7.22 -8.18 14.16
N LEU A 29 8.37 -7.92 13.51
CA LEU A 29 8.51 -6.80 12.58
C LEU A 29 7.61 -6.98 11.34
N MET A 30 7.53 -8.18 10.78
CA MET A 30 6.65 -8.47 9.64
C MET A 30 5.17 -8.37 10.02
N GLU A 31 4.78 -8.88 11.18
CA GLU A 31 3.41 -8.76 11.71
C GLU A 31 3.00 -7.30 11.86
N ARG A 32 3.90 -6.46 12.42
CA ARG A 32 3.68 -5.02 12.50
C ARG A 32 3.55 -4.40 11.10
N ALA A 33 4.44 -4.77 10.17
CA ALA A 33 4.40 -4.23 8.82
C ALA A 33 3.11 -4.60 8.08
N GLN A 34 2.62 -5.82 8.26
CA GLN A 34 1.35 -6.27 7.71
C GLN A 34 0.17 -5.52 8.32
N HIS A 35 0.15 -5.33 9.64
CA HIS A 35 -0.89 -4.55 10.33
C HIS A 35 -0.96 -3.11 9.81
N VAL A 36 0.17 -2.40 9.80
CA VAL A 36 0.25 -1.03 9.30
C VAL A 36 -0.18 -0.96 7.84
N THR A 37 0.28 -1.88 6.99
CA THR A 37 -0.11 -1.90 5.57
C THR A 37 -1.61 -2.12 5.40
N SER A 38 -2.19 -3.03 6.19
CA SER A 38 -3.63 -3.30 6.17
C SER A 38 -4.44 -2.08 6.60
N GLU A 39 -4.05 -1.39 7.67
CA GLU A 39 -4.74 -0.17 8.12
C GLU A 39 -4.71 0.93 7.05
N ARG A 40 -3.58 1.08 6.34
CA ARG A 40 -3.47 2.05 5.24
C ARG A 40 -4.44 1.76 4.11
N VAL A 41 -4.57 0.48 3.74
CA VAL A 41 -5.49 0.04 2.69
C VAL A 41 -6.93 0.24 3.13
N THR A 42 -7.27 -0.12 4.38
CA THR A 42 -8.59 0.16 4.96
C THR A 42 -8.94 1.65 4.92
N ASN A 43 -8.01 2.53 5.31
CA ASN A 43 -8.23 3.97 5.29
C ASN A 43 -8.41 4.51 3.86
N ALA A 44 -7.62 4.01 2.90
CA ALA A 44 -7.77 4.36 1.49
C ALA A 44 -9.13 3.91 0.92
N ILE A 45 -9.57 2.69 1.25
CA ILE A 45 -10.91 2.20 0.89
C ILE A 45 -11.99 3.08 1.51
N HIS A 46 -11.87 3.43 2.79
CA HIS A 46 -12.82 4.33 3.45
C HIS A 46 -12.91 5.69 2.75
N ALA A 47 -11.77 6.31 2.46
CA ALA A 47 -11.72 7.58 1.72
C ALA A 47 -12.39 7.49 0.33
N ALA A 48 -12.25 6.35 -0.37
CA ALA A 48 -12.96 6.13 -1.63
C ALA A 48 -14.48 6.04 -1.46
N THR A 49 -14.97 5.44 -0.37
CA THR A 49 -16.42 5.30 -0.14
C THR A 49 -17.14 6.61 0.17
N GLU A 50 -16.41 7.64 0.59
CA GLU A 50 -16.95 8.98 0.85
C GLU A 50 -17.20 9.79 -0.43
N ILE A 51 -16.77 9.29 -1.60
CA ILE A 51 -16.87 9.99 -2.87
C ILE A 51 -17.78 9.24 -3.85
N ASP A 52 -18.79 9.94 -4.39
CA ASP A 52 -19.82 9.35 -5.24
C ASP A 52 -19.38 9.09 -6.70
N THR A 53 -18.26 9.68 -7.14
CA THR A 53 -17.76 9.49 -8.51
C THR A 53 -16.59 8.52 -8.53
N ILE A 54 -16.55 7.61 -9.51
CA ILE A 54 -15.45 6.64 -9.66
C ILE A 54 -14.07 7.34 -9.74
N PRO A 55 -13.87 8.38 -10.59
CA PRO A 55 -12.57 9.06 -10.64
C PRO A 55 -12.19 9.73 -9.33
N GLY A 56 -13.16 10.33 -8.63
CA GLY A 56 -12.92 10.97 -7.35
C GLY A 56 -12.60 9.96 -6.23
N ALA A 57 -13.28 8.82 -6.21
CA ALA A 57 -13.04 7.73 -5.26
C ALA A 57 -11.63 7.14 -5.42
N VAL A 58 -11.22 6.88 -6.67
CA VAL A 58 -9.86 6.41 -6.99
C VAL A 58 -8.81 7.43 -6.55
N ALA A 59 -9.05 8.72 -6.82
CA ALA A 59 -8.13 9.77 -6.42
C ALA A 59 -8.02 9.90 -4.89
N ALA A 60 -9.13 9.82 -4.17
CA ALA A 60 -9.16 9.86 -2.70
C ALA A 60 -8.38 8.68 -2.10
N ALA A 61 -8.62 7.45 -2.56
CA ALA A 61 -7.89 6.27 -2.10
C ALA A 61 -6.37 6.39 -2.35
N LEU A 62 -5.96 6.77 -3.56
CA LEU A 62 -4.55 6.92 -3.90
C LEU A 62 -3.88 8.02 -3.07
N HIS A 63 -4.54 9.16 -2.88
CA HIS A 63 -4.03 10.24 -2.06
C HIS A 63 -3.82 9.78 -0.60
N THR A 64 -4.85 9.21 0.03
CA THR A 64 -4.77 8.70 1.41
C THR A 64 -3.68 7.64 1.58
N TYR A 65 -3.54 6.74 0.61
CA TYR A 65 -2.48 5.73 0.63
C TYR A 65 -1.08 6.36 0.52
N LEU A 66 -0.86 7.23 -0.47
CA LEU A 66 0.45 7.85 -0.72
C LEU A 66 0.87 8.81 0.39
N GLU A 67 -0.05 9.59 0.97
CA GLU A 67 0.22 10.41 2.14
C GLU A 67 0.64 9.54 3.34
N SER A 68 -0.06 8.42 3.57
CA SER A 68 0.31 7.53 4.67
C SER A 68 1.68 6.90 4.47
N VAL A 69 2.03 6.53 3.24
CA VAL A 69 3.37 6.05 2.88
C VAL A 69 4.43 7.14 3.10
N ALA A 70 4.15 8.39 2.75
CA ALA A 70 5.07 9.52 2.95
C ALA A 70 5.30 9.83 4.44
N ASN A 71 4.26 9.72 5.27
CA ASN A 71 4.32 10.01 6.70
C ASN A 71 5.13 8.98 7.50
N GLU A 72 5.06 7.69 7.11
CA GLU A 72 5.83 6.61 7.75
C GLU A 72 6.46 5.70 6.68
N PRO A 73 7.59 6.13 6.07
CA PRO A 73 8.16 5.46 4.90
C PRO A 73 8.89 4.17 5.24
N GLU A 74 9.42 4.00 6.45
CA GLU A 74 10.28 2.87 6.80
C GLU A 74 9.58 1.52 6.70
N ILE A 75 8.34 1.43 7.18
CA ILE A 75 7.52 0.21 7.04
C ILE A 75 7.21 -0.07 5.57
N SER A 76 6.94 0.98 4.78
CA SER A 76 6.67 0.85 3.34
C SER A 76 7.90 0.34 2.59
N ARG A 77 9.09 0.86 2.88
CA ARG A 77 10.35 0.41 2.27
C ARG A 77 10.57 -1.07 2.51
N LEU A 78 10.29 -1.52 3.74
CA LEU A 78 10.45 -2.92 4.14
C LEU A 78 9.57 -3.89 3.32
N VAL A 79 8.37 -3.48 2.90
CA VAL A 79 7.44 -4.37 2.19
C VAL A 79 7.39 -4.14 0.67
N LEU A 80 7.79 -2.96 0.19
CA LEU A 80 7.71 -2.57 -1.22
C LEU A 80 9.05 -2.65 -1.97
N LEU A 81 10.17 -2.40 -1.29
CA LEU A 81 11.49 -2.39 -1.93
C LEU A 81 12.17 -3.76 -1.83
N PRO A 82 13.00 -4.14 -2.82
CA PRO A 82 13.80 -5.36 -2.73
C PRO A 82 14.72 -5.32 -1.50
N ILE A 83 14.77 -6.44 -0.77
CA ILE A 83 15.71 -6.64 0.34
C ILE A 83 16.69 -7.74 -0.08
N GLU A 84 17.88 -7.32 -0.53
CA GLU A 84 18.93 -8.26 -0.91
C GLU A 84 19.32 -9.17 0.26
N GLY A 85 19.34 -10.48 0.01
CA GLY A 85 19.68 -11.48 1.02
C GLY A 85 18.66 -11.64 2.15
N ALA A 86 17.42 -11.13 1.99
CA ALA A 86 16.37 -11.37 2.97
C ALA A 86 16.13 -12.87 3.18
N PRO A 87 15.98 -13.32 4.43
CA PRO A 87 15.69 -14.73 4.70
C PRO A 87 14.29 -15.11 4.17
N SER A 88 14.12 -16.39 3.83
CA SER A 88 12.93 -16.88 3.12
C SER A 88 11.61 -16.64 3.87
N ASN A 89 11.63 -16.63 5.20
CA ASN A 89 10.48 -16.30 6.03
C ASN A 89 10.01 -14.85 5.84
N VAL A 90 10.94 -13.90 5.69
CA VAL A 90 10.63 -12.49 5.41
C VAL A 90 10.02 -12.36 4.01
N LEU A 91 10.63 -13.01 3.01
CA LEU A 91 10.10 -13.01 1.64
C LEU A 91 8.69 -13.63 1.55
N SER A 92 8.44 -14.71 2.29
CA SER A 92 7.11 -15.31 2.40
C SER A 92 6.12 -14.32 3.03
N ALA A 93 6.48 -13.72 4.17
CA ALA A 93 5.62 -12.77 4.86
C ALA A 93 5.25 -11.54 4.00
N ILE A 94 6.17 -11.04 3.16
CA ILE A 94 5.89 -9.97 2.20
C ILE A 94 4.90 -10.45 1.13
N ARG A 95 5.14 -11.63 0.54
CA ARG A 95 4.23 -12.19 -0.48
C ARG A 95 2.83 -12.41 0.09
N ASP A 96 2.74 -12.99 1.28
CA ASP A 96 1.47 -13.31 1.93
C ASP A 96 0.72 -12.02 2.31
N GLY A 97 1.44 -10.98 2.76
CA GLY A 97 0.90 -9.65 3.01
C GLY A 97 0.36 -8.96 1.75
N ARG A 98 1.06 -9.03 0.61
CA ARG A 98 0.60 -8.47 -0.67
C ARG A 98 -0.68 -9.14 -1.17
N GLU A 99 -0.79 -10.45 -0.98
CA GLU A 99 -1.99 -11.19 -1.33
C GLU A 99 -3.16 -10.83 -0.39
N GLN A 100 -2.89 -10.62 0.90
CA GLN A 100 -3.91 -10.14 1.84
C GLN A 100 -4.44 -8.74 1.47
N VAL A 101 -3.56 -7.84 1.04
CA VAL A 101 -3.96 -6.52 0.53
C VAL A 101 -4.81 -6.64 -0.74
N ARG A 102 -4.42 -7.50 -1.69
CA ARG A 102 -5.19 -7.74 -2.92
C ARG A 102 -6.63 -8.17 -2.60
N ARG A 103 -6.80 -9.14 -1.70
CA ARG A 103 -8.13 -9.60 -1.26
C ARG A 103 -8.97 -8.51 -0.59
N GLN A 104 -8.36 -7.60 0.16
CA GLN A 104 -9.07 -6.46 0.74
C GLN A 104 -9.59 -5.50 -0.34
N ILE A 105 -8.74 -5.20 -1.34
CA ILE A 105 -9.12 -4.37 -2.48
C ILE A 105 -10.24 -5.05 -3.29
N GLU A 106 -10.09 -6.34 -3.58
CA GLU A 106 -11.08 -7.15 -4.29
C GLU A 106 -12.44 -7.10 -3.59
N SER A 107 -12.50 -7.40 -2.29
CA SER A 107 -13.75 -7.35 -1.53
C SER A 107 -14.42 -5.96 -1.53
N ALA A 108 -13.63 -4.89 -1.47
CA ALA A 108 -14.16 -3.53 -1.56
C ALA A 108 -14.72 -3.21 -2.96
N LEU A 109 -14.05 -3.69 -4.01
CA LEU A 109 -14.51 -3.54 -5.39
C LEU A 109 -15.78 -4.35 -5.65
N GLU A 110 -15.88 -5.60 -5.19
CA GLU A 110 -17.09 -6.42 -5.29
C GLU A 110 -18.30 -5.67 -4.72
N HIS A 111 -18.15 -5.12 -3.51
CA HIS A 111 -19.22 -4.37 -2.86
C HIS A 111 -19.64 -3.13 -3.65
N GLN A 112 -18.67 -2.39 -4.20
CA GLN A 112 -18.98 -1.18 -4.97
C GLN A 112 -19.57 -1.46 -6.35
N LEU A 113 -19.04 -2.44 -7.07
CA LEU A 113 -19.50 -2.79 -8.41
C LEU A 113 -20.92 -3.36 -8.37
N ALA A 114 -21.23 -4.18 -7.37
CA ALA A 114 -22.59 -4.66 -7.13
C ALA A 114 -23.57 -3.51 -6.85
N ARG A 115 -23.13 -2.44 -6.16
CA ARG A 115 -23.97 -1.26 -5.87
C ARG A 115 -24.35 -0.48 -7.14
N ILE A 116 -23.48 -0.45 -8.14
CA ILE A 116 -23.70 0.26 -9.41
C ILE A 116 -24.17 -0.65 -10.56
N GLY A 117 -24.34 -1.96 -10.30
CA GLY A 117 -24.80 -2.93 -11.29
C GLY A 117 -23.80 -3.22 -12.42
N ALA A 118 -22.50 -3.12 -12.14
CA ALA A 118 -21.42 -3.34 -13.10
C ALA A 118 -20.86 -4.77 -13.01
N ASP A 119 -21.73 -5.76 -13.28
CA ASP A 119 -21.43 -7.19 -13.11
C ASP A 119 -20.51 -7.77 -14.20
N ASP A 120 -20.24 -7.01 -15.28
CA ASP A 120 -19.39 -7.40 -16.40
C ASP A 120 -17.90 -7.14 -16.16
N ILE A 121 -17.55 -6.48 -15.04
CA ILE A 121 -16.17 -6.15 -14.70
C ILE A 121 -15.50 -7.31 -13.96
N ASP A 122 -14.32 -7.72 -14.47
CA ASP A 122 -13.46 -8.71 -13.82
C ASP A 122 -12.81 -8.09 -12.55
N VAL A 123 -13.44 -8.33 -11.41
CA VAL A 123 -13.03 -7.75 -10.12
C VAL A 123 -11.63 -8.20 -9.71
N GLU A 124 -11.28 -9.47 -9.96
CA GLU A 124 -9.97 -10.02 -9.61
C GLU A 124 -8.86 -9.27 -10.37
N LEU A 125 -9.06 -9.08 -11.68
CA LEU A 125 -8.12 -8.35 -12.53
C LEU A 125 -8.00 -6.88 -12.11
N ILE A 126 -9.13 -6.20 -11.83
CA ILE A 126 -9.09 -4.80 -11.39
C ILE A 126 -8.40 -4.66 -10.03
N ALA A 127 -8.59 -5.61 -9.11
CA ALA A 127 -7.90 -5.61 -7.82
C ALA A 127 -6.37 -5.74 -7.99
N HIS A 128 -5.91 -6.60 -8.91
CA HIS A 128 -4.51 -6.71 -9.29
C HIS A 128 -3.96 -5.39 -9.82
N LEU A 129 -4.62 -4.80 -10.82
CA LEU A 129 -4.18 -3.55 -11.45
C LEU A 129 -4.15 -2.38 -10.45
N THR A 130 -5.16 -2.30 -9.58
CA THR A 130 -5.26 -1.25 -8.55
C THR A 130 -4.11 -1.35 -7.56
N ARG A 131 -3.86 -2.55 -7.01
CA ARG A 131 -2.74 -2.79 -6.09
C ARG A 131 -1.41 -2.46 -6.77
N ASP A 132 -1.16 -3.00 -7.95
CA ASP A 132 0.15 -2.88 -8.62
C ASP A 132 0.46 -1.43 -9.00
N THR A 133 -0.56 -0.67 -9.41
CA THR A 133 -0.43 0.76 -9.69
C THR A 133 -0.12 1.54 -8.41
N ALA A 134 -0.86 1.29 -7.32
CA ALA A 134 -0.61 1.96 -6.05
C ALA A 134 0.80 1.65 -5.52
N GLU A 135 1.24 0.39 -5.56
CA GLU A 135 2.59 0.01 -5.16
C GLU A 135 3.68 0.64 -6.04
N ALA A 136 3.46 0.74 -7.36
CA ALA A 136 4.42 1.37 -8.26
C ALA A 136 4.60 2.86 -7.93
N LEU A 137 3.51 3.58 -7.66
CA LEU A 137 3.55 4.98 -7.25
C LEU A 137 4.24 5.16 -5.88
N ALA A 138 3.94 4.28 -4.93
CA ALA A 138 4.61 4.28 -3.63
C ALA A 138 6.12 3.98 -3.77
N ARG A 139 6.53 3.06 -4.64
CA ARG A 139 7.95 2.81 -4.92
C ARG A 139 8.66 4.05 -5.47
N LEU A 140 8.06 4.74 -6.45
CA LEU A 140 8.60 6.00 -6.98
C LEU A 140 8.77 7.06 -5.88
N LEU A 141 7.77 7.22 -5.01
CA LEU A 141 7.83 8.12 -3.87
C LEU A 141 8.95 7.74 -2.90
N LEU A 142 9.11 6.46 -2.59
CA LEU A 142 10.12 5.98 -1.62
C LEU A 142 11.55 6.06 -2.14
N GLU A 143 11.75 5.81 -3.44
CA GLU A 143 13.06 5.84 -4.12
C GLU A 143 13.51 7.27 -4.43
N HIS A 144 12.56 8.17 -4.71
CA HIS A 144 12.84 9.52 -5.18
C HIS A 144 11.91 10.57 -4.50
N PRO A 145 11.94 10.70 -3.17
CA PRO A 145 10.95 11.48 -2.40
C PRO A 145 10.95 12.98 -2.71
N GLU A 146 12.10 13.56 -3.06
CA GLU A 146 12.18 14.97 -3.45
C GLU A 146 11.55 15.25 -4.83
N THR A 147 11.42 14.21 -5.65
CA THR A 147 10.92 14.32 -7.02
C THR A 147 9.47 13.85 -7.13
N PHE A 148 9.09 12.76 -6.45
CA PHE A 148 7.75 12.18 -6.52
C PHE A 148 7.04 12.33 -5.17
N THR A 149 6.49 13.53 -4.95
CA THR A 149 5.65 13.81 -3.77
C THR A 149 4.21 13.33 -4.01
N PRO A 150 3.44 13.05 -2.94
CA PRO A 150 2.00 12.75 -3.05
C PRO A 150 1.26 13.77 -3.92
N GLU A 151 1.54 15.06 -3.73
CA GLU A 151 0.88 16.16 -4.45
C GLU A 151 1.16 16.12 -5.95
N ARG A 152 2.43 15.87 -6.35
CA ARG A 152 2.81 15.78 -7.76
C ARG A 152 2.19 14.57 -8.44
N LEU A 153 2.19 13.42 -7.75
CA LEU A 153 1.58 12.20 -8.25
C LEU A 153 0.07 12.38 -8.43
N MET A 154 -0.61 12.96 -7.44
CA MET A 154 -2.05 13.24 -7.51
C MET A 154 -2.40 14.27 -8.58
N HIS A 155 -1.63 15.34 -8.71
CA HIS A 155 -1.81 16.31 -9.79
C HIS A 155 -1.79 15.63 -11.17
N SER A 156 -0.86 14.68 -11.37
CA SER A 156 -0.75 13.94 -12.62
C SER A 156 -1.95 13.01 -12.86
N ILE A 157 -2.42 12.31 -11.81
CA ILE A 157 -3.61 11.43 -11.87
C ILE A 157 -4.87 12.23 -12.23
N HIS A 158 -5.09 13.37 -11.55
CA HIS A 158 -6.22 14.26 -11.85
C HIS A 158 -6.16 14.78 -13.29
N ALA A 159 -5.00 15.23 -13.74
CA ALA A 159 -4.83 15.72 -15.11
C ALA A 159 -5.17 14.63 -16.14
N ILE A 160 -4.75 13.37 -15.93
CA ILE A 160 -5.09 12.28 -16.83
C ILE A 160 -6.61 12.02 -16.84
N ALA A 161 -7.23 11.89 -15.65
CA ALA A 161 -8.66 11.62 -15.53
C ALA A 161 -9.51 12.68 -16.24
N GLU A 162 -9.18 13.97 -16.07
CA GLU A 162 -9.85 15.07 -16.76
C GLU A 162 -9.68 15.02 -18.28
N ASN A 163 -8.47 14.73 -18.77
CA ASN A 163 -8.19 14.67 -20.20
C ASN A 163 -8.88 13.48 -20.88
N VAL A 164 -8.92 12.32 -20.22
CA VAL A 164 -9.62 11.12 -20.70
C VAL A 164 -11.13 11.37 -20.74
N GLY A 165 -11.72 11.95 -19.68
CA GLY A 165 -13.14 12.31 -19.65
C GLY A 165 -13.51 13.29 -20.78
N ARG A 166 -12.66 14.29 -21.05
CA ARG A 166 -12.84 15.24 -22.16
C ARG A 166 -12.71 14.61 -23.55
N ALA A 167 -12.00 13.49 -23.70
CA ALA A 167 -11.89 12.79 -24.97
C ALA A 167 -13.13 11.92 -25.23
N ALA A 168 -13.65 11.25 -24.20
CA ALA A 168 -14.85 10.44 -24.28
C ALA A 168 -16.12 11.28 -24.58
N GLY A 169 -16.28 12.43 -23.90
CA GLY A 169 -17.41 13.33 -24.15
C GLY A 169 -17.37 14.12 -25.46
N ARG A 170 -16.33 13.95 -26.29
CA ARG A 170 -16.25 14.54 -27.64
C ARG A 170 -16.70 13.59 -28.75
N GLN A 171 -17.14 12.38 -28.41
CA GLN A 171 -17.65 11.38 -29.36
C GLN A 171 -19.19 11.24 -29.36
N GLU A 172 -19.91 12.09 -28.61
CA GLU A 172 -21.37 12.30 -28.72
C GLU A 172 -21.69 13.60 -29.48
#